data_AF-A0A0K8QAD8-F1
#
_entry.id   AF-A0A0K8QAD8-F1
#
_cell.length_a   1.000
_cell.length_b   1.000
_cell.length_c   1.000
_cell.angle_alpha   90.00
_cell.angle_beta   90.00
_cell.angle_gamma   90.00
#
_symmetry.space_group_name_H-M   'P 1'
#
loop_
_entity.id
_entity.type
_entity.pdbx_description
1 polymer ?
#
loop_
_entity_poly.entity_id
_entity_poly.type
_entity_poly.pdbx_seq_one_letter_code
_entity_poly.pdbx_strand_id
1 'polypeptide(L)'
;MDAADIREAARIFGTSGRVLSTVLQGFYQSSQATAASCQVNNLHLLRGMLGKPGCGILQMNGQPTAQNNRECGADGDLPGFRNWENAEHVQELARLWNVDPMTIPHWAPPTHAMQIFRYAEQGSIEFLWISATNPAVSMPELPRIRDILAKPGLFLVVQDLYLTETAQAADVVLPAAGWGEKTGTFTNVNRTVHLSDKAVEPPGEARSDLDIFLDYSNRMGFTTLDGSPLLTWDGPEDAFEAWKECSGGRPCDYTGISYERLRGGSGIAWPCNEENPHGRMRLYEDGVFPTEPDYCESYGHDLLTGARWEPRRSRRWRPAAGPS
;
A
#
# COMPACT_ATOMS: atom_id res chain seq x y z
N MET A 1 25.36 9.96 -22.83
CA MET A 1 24.40 11.04 -23.14
C MET A 1 25.19 12.31 -23.32
N ASP A 2 24.95 13.08 -24.37
CA ASP A 2 25.69 14.32 -24.61
C ASP A 2 25.18 15.44 -23.70
N ALA A 3 26.04 16.41 -23.36
CA ALA A 3 25.65 17.62 -22.67
C ALA A 3 24.57 18.41 -23.43
N ALA A 4 24.57 18.32 -24.77
CA ALA A 4 23.54 18.91 -25.61
C ALA A 4 22.15 18.33 -25.32
N ASP A 5 22.04 17.01 -25.19
CA ASP A 5 20.78 16.31 -24.90
C ASP A 5 20.21 16.71 -23.54
N ILE A 6 21.08 16.84 -22.52
CA ILE A 6 20.67 17.26 -21.17
C ILE A 6 20.09 18.68 -21.20
N ARG A 7 20.77 19.60 -21.89
CA ARG A 7 20.32 21.00 -22.02
C ARG A 7 18.99 21.08 -22.76
N GLU A 8 18.83 20.27 -23.81
CA GLU A 8 17.60 20.22 -24.58
C GLU A 8 16.43 19.66 -23.77
N ALA A 9 16.63 18.56 -23.04
CA ALA A 9 15.63 18.02 -22.14
C ALA A 9 15.22 19.02 -21.05
N ALA A 10 16.20 19.70 -20.43
CA ALA A 10 15.95 20.75 -19.45
C ALA A 10 15.18 21.93 -20.05
N ARG A 11 15.49 22.33 -21.29
CA ARG A 11 14.77 23.38 -22.02
C ARG A 11 13.32 22.96 -22.27
N ILE A 12 13.09 21.77 -22.80
CA ILE A 12 11.74 21.23 -23.08
C ILE A 12 10.91 21.23 -21.78
N PHE A 13 11.44 20.67 -20.70
CA PHE A 13 10.75 20.63 -19.41
C PHE A 13 10.51 22.05 -18.85
N GLY A 14 11.54 22.91 -18.90
CA GLY A 14 11.50 24.26 -18.36
C GLY A 14 10.57 25.21 -19.09
N THR A 15 10.39 25.06 -20.41
CA THR A 15 9.50 25.93 -21.20
C THR A 15 8.09 25.38 -21.37
N SER A 16 7.84 24.13 -21.02
CA SER A 16 6.51 23.54 -21.11
C SER A 16 5.54 24.19 -20.11
N GLY A 17 4.34 24.54 -20.59
CA GLY A 17 3.29 25.15 -19.77
C GLY A 17 2.51 24.16 -18.90
N ARG A 18 2.57 22.87 -19.24
CA ARG A 18 1.99 21.75 -18.49
C ARG A 18 2.90 20.55 -18.65
N VAL A 19 3.22 19.86 -17.54
CA VAL A 19 4.08 18.69 -17.55
C VAL A 19 3.50 17.61 -16.65
N LEU A 20 3.28 16.43 -17.23
CA LEU A 20 2.97 15.21 -16.52
C LEU A 20 4.14 14.25 -16.68
N SER A 21 4.76 13.84 -15.56
CA SER A 21 5.78 12.79 -15.58
C SER A 21 5.15 11.46 -15.22
N THR A 22 5.57 10.39 -15.90
CA THR A 22 5.26 9.01 -15.50
C THR A 22 6.54 8.19 -15.50
N VAL A 23 6.69 7.34 -14.49
CA VAL A 23 7.81 6.43 -14.32
C VAL A 23 7.27 5.03 -13.99
N LEU A 24 8.02 4.01 -14.39
CA LEU A 24 7.64 2.60 -14.29
C LEU A 24 8.80 1.78 -13.70
N GLN A 25 8.72 0.46 -13.77
CA GLN A 25 9.66 -0.45 -13.10
C GLN A 25 11.13 -0.25 -13.51
N GLY A 26 11.43 0.17 -14.75
CA GLY A 26 12.81 0.51 -15.15
C GLY A 26 13.44 1.65 -14.33
N PHE A 27 12.61 2.45 -13.66
CA PHE A 27 13.03 3.49 -12.73
C PHE A 27 13.04 2.99 -11.28
N TYR A 28 12.00 2.27 -10.87
CA TYR A 28 11.83 1.79 -9.49
C TYR A 28 12.70 0.59 -9.12
N GLN A 29 13.05 -0.27 -10.07
CA GLN A 29 13.90 -1.45 -9.86
C GLN A 29 15.39 -1.08 -10.01
N SER A 30 15.80 -0.07 -9.24
CA SER A 30 17.16 0.46 -9.23
C SER A 30 17.59 0.76 -7.80
N SER A 31 18.88 0.57 -7.50
CA SER A 31 19.44 0.91 -6.18
C SER A 31 19.39 2.40 -5.84
N GLN A 32 19.10 3.26 -6.83
CA GLN A 32 18.96 4.72 -6.68
C GLN A 32 17.52 5.21 -6.88
N ALA A 33 16.53 4.30 -6.89
CA ALA A 33 15.14 4.64 -7.19
C ALA A 33 14.58 5.78 -6.32
N THR A 34 14.89 5.79 -5.02
CA THR A 34 14.42 6.85 -4.10
C THR A 34 15.04 8.20 -4.43
N ALA A 35 16.36 8.26 -4.65
CA ALA A 35 17.05 9.49 -5.02
C ALA A 35 16.53 10.04 -6.37
N ALA A 36 16.35 9.15 -7.35
CA ALA A 36 15.79 9.50 -8.64
C ALA A 36 14.35 10.03 -8.50
N SER A 37 13.52 9.41 -7.65
CA SER A 37 12.16 9.85 -7.36
C SER A 37 12.14 11.27 -6.79
N CYS A 38 13.03 11.56 -5.85
CA CYS A 38 13.21 12.92 -5.31
C CYS A 38 13.56 13.91 -6.43
N GLN A 39 14.44 13.56 -7.38
CA GLN A 39 14.77 14.47 -8.49
C GLN A 39 13.60 14.73 -9.43
N VAL A 40 12.79 13.72 -9.75
CA VAL A 40 11.55 13.93 -10.53
C VAL A 40 10.61 14.86 -9.77
N ASN A 41 10.40 14.62 -8.47
CA ASN A 41 9.59 15.49 -7.62
C ASN A 41 10.11 16.93 -7.62
N ASN A 42 11.42 17.12 -7.48
CA ASN A 42 12.08 18.44 -7.48
C ASN A 42 11.80 19.23 -8.77
N LEU A 43 11.85 18.59 -9.95
CA LEU A 43 11.55 19.26 -11.21
C LEU A 43 10.11 19.80 -11.25
N HIS A 44 9.15 19.02 -10.74
CA HIS A 44 7.75 19.46 -10.66
C HIS A 44 7.53 20.56 -9.62
N LEU A 45 8.19 20.46 -8.46
CA LEU A 45 8.14 21.48 -7.41
C LEU A 45 8.72 22.81 -7.90
N LEU A 46 9.92 22.78 -8.50
CA LEU A 46 10.59 23.98 -9.04
C LEU A 46 9.77 24.70 -10.12
N ARG A 47 9.00 23.94 -10.91
CA ARG A 47 8.15 24.50 -11.96
C ARG A 47 6.72 24.83 -11.50
N GLY A 48 6.35 24.48 -10.26
CA GLY A 48 4.97 24.60 -9.78
C GLY A 48 3.98 23.78 -10.62
N MET A 49 4.40 22.60 -11.07
CA MET A 49 3.68 21.68 -11.95
C MET A 49 2.98 20.56 -11.15
N LEU A 50 2.25 20.96 -10.11
CA LEU A 50 1.40 20.13 -9.27
C LEU A 50 0.06 20.86 -9.07
N GLY A 51 -1.00 20.14 -8.70
CA GLY A 51 -2.30 20.76 -8.38
C GLY A 51 -3.02 21.43 -9.56
N LYS A 52 -2.61 21.18 -10.82
CA LYS A 52 -3.22 21.79 -12.02
C LYS A 52 -3.54 20.75 -13.09
N PRO A 53 -4.56 20.97 -13.95
CA PRO A 53 -4.84 20.08 -15.07
C PRO A 53 -3.64 19.91 -16.01
N GLY A 54 -3.26 18.66 -16.28
CA GLY A 54 -2.09 18.33 -17.12
C GLY A 54 -0.75 18.50 -16.41
N CYS A 55 -0.73 18.80 -15.10
CA CYS A 55 0.47 18.94 -14.30
C CYS A 55 0.47 17.91 -13.16
N GLY A 56 1.51 17.10 -13.06
CA GLY A 56 1.62 16.15 -11.97
C GLY A 56 2.65 15.07 -12.18
N ILE A 57 2.67 14.14 -11.24
CA ILE A 57 3.42 12.90 -11.35
C ILE A 57 2.39 11.78 -11.31
N LEU A 58 2.28 11.05 -12.40
CA LEU A 58 1.46 9.86 -12.50
C LEU A 58 2.35 8.65 -12.27
N GLN A 59 2.48 8.26 -11.01
CA GLN A 59 3.09 6.99 -10.65
C GLN A 59 2.22 5.87 -11.21
N MET A 60 2.70 5.17 -12.23
CA MET A 60 2.00 4.01 -12.75
C MET A 60 2.32 2.78 -11.90
N ASN A 61 1.29 2.29 -11.21
CA ASN A 61 1.33 1.02 -10.51
C ASN A 61 1.19 -0.11 -11.54
N GLY A 62 2.11 -1.08 -11.51
CA GLY A 62 2.11 -2.19 -12.49
C GLY A 62 0.99 -3.22 -12.26
N GLN A 63 0.51 -3.34 -11.02
CA GLN A 63 -0.54 -4.29 -10.64
C GLN A 63 -1.86 -3.54 -10.37
N PRO A 64 -3.02 -4.18 -10.64
CA PRO A 64 -4.33 -3.54 -10.49
C PRO A 64 -4.65 -3.09 -9.06
N THR A 65 -4.16 -3.82 -8.05
CA THR A 65 -4.42 -3.56 -6.62
C THR A 65 -3.20 -3.08 -5.84
N ALA A 66 -2.08 -2.75 -6.51
CA ALA A 66 -0.89 -2.26 -5.80
C ALA A 66 -1.16 -0.98 -5.01
N GLN A 67 -2.17 -0.19 -5.41
CA GLN A 67 -2.58 0.99 -4.65
C GLN A 67 -3.34 0.61 -3.37
N ASN A 68 -4.23 -0.39 -3.41
CA ASN A 68 -4.88 -0.94 -2.22
C ASN A 68 -3.87 -1.49 -1.23
N ASN A 69 -2.86 -2.23 -1.71
CA ASN A 69 -1.85 -2.81 -0.83
C ASN A 69 -1.13 -1.73 -0.01
N ARG A 70 -0.75 -0.60 -0.64
CA ARG A 70 -0.11 0.51 0.07
C ARG A 70 -1.06 1.21 1.05
N GLU A 71 -2.30 1.42 0.63
CA GLU A 71 -3.31 2.04 1.50
C GLU A 71 -3.53 1.19 2.76
N CYS A 72 -3.70 -0.12 2.59
CA CYS A 72 -3.95 -1.06 3.67
C CYS A 72 -2.69 -1.49 4.45
N GLY A 73 -1.48 -1.04 4.08
CA GLY A 73 -0.22 -1.43 4.73
C GLY A 73 0.24 -2.87 4.43
N ALA A 74 -0.28 -3.48 3.37
CA ALA A 74 0.06 -4.86 2.97
C ALA A 74 1.45 -5.01 2.32
N ASP A 75 2.25 -3.96 2.29
CA ASP A 75 3.69 -3.94 1.95
C ASP A 75 4.60 -3.95 3.20
N GLY A 76 4.00 -4.01 4.39
CA GLY A 76 4.65 -4.06 5.69
C GLY A 76 4.48 -2.79 6.51
N ASP A 77 4.00 -1.70 5.90
CA ASP A 77 3.69 -0.43 6.56
C ASP A 77 2.36 -0.51 7.36
N LEU A 78 2.03 0.56 8.10
CA LEU A 78 0.77 0.62 8.84
C LEU A 78 -0.36 1.21 7.97
N PRO A 79 -1.60 0.70 8.10
CA PRO A 79 -2.72 1.11 7.25
C PRO A 79 -3.03 2.60 7.36
N GLY A 80 -3.56 3.17 6.26
CA GLY A 80 -3.92 4.59 6.17
C GLY A 80 -2.70 5.50 6.11
N PHE A 81 -1.59 5.03 5.53
CA PHE A 81 -0.32 5.75 5.46
C PHE A 81 0.17 6.21 6.84
N ARG A 82 0.11 5.32 7.83
CA ARG A 82 0.50 5.61 9.21
C ARG A 82 1.98 5.33 9.40
N ASN A 83 2.67 6.25 10.06
CA ASN A 83 4.07 6.09 10.44
C ASN A 83 4.21 5.16 11.66
N TRP A 84 4.92 4.04 11.50
CA TRP A 84 5.19 3.07 12.55
C TRP A 84 6.03 3.60 13.71
N GLU A 85 6.84 4.64 13.51
CA GLU A 85 7.61 5.31 14.58
C GLU A 85 6.77 6.31 15.38
N ASN A 86 5.56 6.64 14.92
CA ASN A 86 4.68 7.58 15.60
C ASN A 86 3.78 6.83 16.58
N ALA A 87 4.06 6.99 17.87
CA ALA A 87 3.29 6.37 18.94
C ALA A 87 1.80 6.72 18.91
N GLU A 88 1.41 7.91 18.46
CA GLU A 88 -0.02 8.28 18.35
C GLU A 88 -0.71 7.50 17.24
N HIS A 89 -0.06 7.29 16.09
CA HIS A 89 -0.62 6.47 15.02
C HIS A 89 -0.80 5.01 15.45
N VAL A 90 0.16 4.46 16.21
CA VAL A 90 0.04 3.11 16.76
C VAL A 90 -1.10 3.03 17.78
N GLN A 91 -1.23 4.03 18.66
CA GLN A 91 -2.34 4.09 19.61
C GLN A 91 -3.70 4.24 18.92
N GLU A 92 -3.77 5.01 17.83
CA GLU A 92 -4.98 5.14 17.02
C GLU A 92 -5.44 3.79 16.48
N LEU A 93 -4.53 3.00 15.89
CA LEU A 93 -4.83 1.66 15.41
C LEU A 93 -5.17 0.69 16.55
N ALA A 94 -4.47 0.77 17.68
CA ALA A 94 -4.76 -0.05 18.84
C ALA A 94 -6.17 0.21 19.39
N ARG A 95 -6.60 1.49 19.43
CA ARG A 95 -7.97 1.87 19.80
C ARG A 95 -8.98 1.35 18.78
N LEU A 96 -8.71 1.55 17.49
CA LEU A 96 -9.58 1.12 16.40
C LEU A 96 -9.83 -0.40 16.42
N TRP A 97 -8.78 -1.19 16.63
CA TRP A 97 -8.86 -2.65 16.66
C TRP A 97 -9.15 -3.21 18.05
N ASN A 98 -9.27 -2.36 19.07
CA ASN A 98 -9.44 -2.74 20.47
C ASN A 98 -8.41 -3.78 20.93
N VAL A 99 -7.13 -3.52 20.66
CA VAL A 99 -5.99 -4.37 21.05
C VAL A 99 -4.99 -3.60 21.91
N ASP A 100 -4.11 -4.31 22.62
CA ASP A 100 -2.95 -3.68 23.26
C ASP A 100 -2.02 -3.10 22.17
N PRO A 101 -1.52 -1.86 22.31
CA PRO A 101 -0.57 -1.29 21.34
C PRO A 101 0.67 -2.16 21.09
N MET A 102 1.09 -2.98 22.06
CA MET A 102 2.21 -3.92 21.93
C MET A 102 1.88 -5.11 21.03
N THR A 103 0.60 -5.38 20.75
CA THR A 103 0.19 -6.37 19.74
C THR A 103 0.55 -5.92 18.33
N ILE A 104 0.65 -4.61 18.09
CA ILE A 104 1.04 -4.04 16.78
C ILE A 104 2.57 -3.90 16.76
N PRO A 105 3.30 -4.67 15.93
CA PRO A 105 4.76 -4.56 15.88
C PRO A 105 5.21 -3.21 15.33
N HIS A 106 5.91 -2.42 16.16
CA HIS A 106 6.32 -1.05 15.80
C HIS A 106 7.69 -0.64 16.40
N TRP A 107 8.49 -1.61 16.85
CA TRP A 107 9.84 -1.36 17.41
C TRP A 107 10.97 -1.39 16.37
N ALA A 108 10.66 -1.69 15.12
CA ALA A 108 11.60 -1.72 14.00
C ALA A 108 10.86 -1.38 12.70
N PRO A 109 11.58 -0.98 11.63
CA PRO A 109 10.98 -0.73 10.34
C PRO A 109 10.20 -1.94 9.81
N PRO A 110 9.12 -1.71 9.06
CA PRO A 110 8.45 -2.68 8.21
C PRO A 110 9.38 -3.66 7.53
N THR A 111 9.07 -4.96 7.67
CA THR A 111 9.92 -6.02 7.13
C THR A 111 9.56 -6.27 5.66
N HIS A 112 10.41 -5.80 4.76
CA HIS A 112 10.20 -6.01 3.32
C HIS A 112 10.41 -7.47 2.90
N ALA A 113 9.82 -7.86 1.75
CA ALA A 113 9.79 -9.25 1.27
C ALA A 113 11.16 -9.97 1.27
N MET A 114 12.22 -9.35 0.73
CA MET A 114 13.56 -9.97 0.76
C MET A 114 14.07 -10.30 2.17
N GLN A 115 13.70 -9.51 3.18
CA GLN A 115 14.07 -9.77 4.57
C GLN A 115 13.21 -10.89 5.16
N ILE A 116 11.92 -11.00 4.79
CA ILE A 116 11.07 -12.14 5.14
C ILE A 116 11.70 -13.45 4.64
N PHE A 117 12.10 -13.51 3.37
CA PHE A 117 12.76 -14.69 2.80
C PHE A 117 14.10 -14.99 3.47
N ARG A 118 14.87 -13.96 3.85
CA ARG A 118 16.11 -14.15 4.61
C ARG A 118 15.84 -14.75 6.01
N TYR A 119 14.79 -14.31 6.69
CA TYR A 119 14.42 -14.89 7.99
C TYR A 119 13.93 -16.33 7.85
N ALA A 120 13.19 -16.64 6.80
CA ALA A 120 12.81 -18.03 6.47
C ALA A 120 14.04 -18.90 6.17
N GLU A 121 14.99 -18.38 5.39
CA GLU A 121 16.27 -19.04 5.11
C GLU A 121 17.04 -19.35 6.40
N GLN A 122 17.08 -18.41 7.34
CA GLN A 122 17.76 -18.52 8.63
C GLN A 122 17.00 -19.39 9.65
N GLY A 123 15.73 -19.72 9.39
CA GLY A 123 14.86 -20.43 10.33
C GLY A 123 14.31 -19.55 11.45
N SER A 124 14.37 -18.22 11.33
CA SER A 124 13.69 -17.30 12.25
C SER A 124 12.20 -17.16 11.93
N ILE A 125 11.82 -17.42 10.68
CA ILE A 125 10.42 -17.64 10.26
C ILE A 125 10.29 -19.11 9.91
N GLU A 126 9.43 -19.81 10.65
CA GLU A 126 9.13 -21.23 10.44
C GLU A 126 7.73 -21.44 9.83
N PHE A 127 6.91 -20.39 9.78
CA PHE A 127 5.60 -20.39 9.13
C PHE A 127 5.54 -19.24 8.12
N LEU A 128 5.30 -19.55 6.86
CA LEU A 128 5.16 -18.56 5.79
C LEU A 128 3.85 -18.78 5.04
N TRP A 129 2.99 -17.76 5.05
CA TRP A 129 1.74 -17.75 4.28
C TRP A 129 1.88 -16.79 3.09
N ILE A 130 1.83 -17.35 1.89
CA ILE A 130 1.92 -16.61 0.63
C ILE A 130 0.52 -16.55 0.00
N SER A 131 -0.01 -15.34 -0.19
CA SER A 131 -1.33 -15.13 -0.80
C SER A 131 -1.20 -14.38 -2.13
N ALA A 132 -1.82 -14.93 -3.17
CA ALA A 132 -1.96 -14.32 -4.51
C ALA A 132 -0.66 -13.80 -5.14
N THR A 133 0.47 -14.48 -4.92
CA THR A 133 1.77 -14.15 -5.52
C THR A 133 2.62 -15.40 -5.75
N ASN A 134 3.50 -15.36 -6.75
CA ASN A 134 4.31 -16.50 -7.19
C ASN A 134 5.83 -16.21 -7.10
N PRO A 135 6.40 -16.11 -5.87
CA PRO A 135 7.81 -15.79 -5.67
C PRO A 135 8.79 -16.79 -6.26
N ALA A 136 8.39 -18.06 -6.47
CA ALA A 136 9.20 -19.06 -7.17
C ALA A 136 9.45 -18.71 -8.67
N VAL A 137 8.79 -17.66 -9.18
CA VAL A 137 8.94 -17.14 -10.55
C VAL A 137 9.29 -15.64 -10.57
N SER A 138 8.76 -14.85 -9.64
CA SER A 138 8.84 -13.39 -9.70
C SER A 138 9.95 -12.75 -8.84
N MET A 139 10.50 -13.47 -7.86
CA MET A 139 11.53 -12.91 -6.98
C MET A 139 12.92 -12.92 -7.65
N PRO A 140 13.82 -11.99 -7.28
CA PRO A 140 15.23 -12.10 -7.64
C PRO A 140 15.86 -13.33 -6.96
N GLU A 141 17.02 -13.76 -7.47
CA GLU A 141 17.74 -14.92 -6.90
C GLU A 141 16.89 -16.21 -6.89
N LEU A 142 16.16 -16.47 -7.98
CA LEU A 142 15.19 -17.58 -8.08
C LEU A 142 15.67 -18.94 -7.54
N PRO A 143 16.90 -19.42 -7.81
CA PRO A 143 17.37 -20.67 -7.23
C PRO A 143 17.33 -20.66 -5.71
N ARG A 144 17.82 -19.58 -5.08
CA ARG A 144 17.82 -19.39 -3.63
C ARG A 144 16.40 -19.33 -3.07
N ILE A 145 15.49 -18.62 -3.73
CA ILE A 145 14.10 -18.51 -3.30
C ILE A 145 13.42 -19.88 -3.33
N ARG A 146 13.64 -20.68 -4.39
CA ARG A 146 13.12 -22.05 -4.49
C ARG A 146 13.70 -22.95 -3.39
N ASP A 147 15.00 -22.83 -3.09
CA ASP A 147 15.63 -23.58 -2.00
C ASP A 147 15.04 -23.21 -0.63
N ILE A 148 14.72 -21.93 -0.40
CA ILE A 148 14.06 -21.46 0.82
C ILE A 148 12.64 -22.04 0.94
N LEU A 149 11.85 -21.96 -0.13
CA LEU A 149 10.48 -22.46 -0.15
C LEU A 149 10.39 -23.98 0.07
N ALA A 150 11.41 -24.74 -0.36
CA ALA A 150 11.47 -26.20 -0.19
C ALA A 150 12.15 -26.64 1.12
N LYS A 151 12.48 -25.70 2.03
CA LYS A 151 13.24 -26.00 3.25
C LYS A 151 12.38 -26.81 4.24
N PRO A 152 12.84 -27.97 4.75
CA PRO A 152 12.04 -28.81 5.65
C PRO A 152 11.59 -28.17 6.98
N GLY A 153 12.21 -27.07 7.39
CA GLY A 153 11.85 -26.33 8.62
C GLY A 153 10.91 -25.14 8.37
N LEU A 154 10.43 -24.96 7.15
CA LEU A 154 9.49 -23.91 6.78
C LEU A 154 8.15 -24.56 6.46
N PHE A 155 7.14 -24.33 7.29
CA PHE A 155 5.76 -24.68 6.99
C PHE A 155 5.16 -23.62 6.06
N LEU A 156 4.92 -24.02 4.81
CA LEU A 156 4.50 -23.14 3.73
C LEU A 156 3.02 -23.32 3.41
N VAL A 157 2.24 -22.27 3.65
CA VAL A 157 0.84 -22.18 3.21
C VAL A 157 0.77 -21.28 1.98
N VAL A 158 0.13 -21.76 0.92
CA VAL A 158 -0.10 -20.97 -0.30
C VAL A 158 -1.59 -20.84 -0.56
N GLN A 159 -2.06 -19.61 -0.64
CA GLN A 159 -3.43 -19.25 -0.99
C GLN A 159 -3.42 -18.67 -2.41
N ASP A 160 -3.95 -19.44 -3.36
CA ASP A 160 -3.86 -19.09 -4.79
C ASP A 160 -5.06 -19.64 -5.57
N LEU A 161 -5.36 -18.98 -6.68
CA LEU A 161 -6.36 -19.38 -7.67
C LEU A 161 -5.83 -20.52 -8.55
N TYR A 162 -4.51 -20.58 -8.77
CA TYR A 162 -3.87 -21.59 -9.59
C TYR A 162 -2.85 -22.41 -8.80
N LEU A 163 -2.59 -23.64 -9.26
CA LEU A 163 -1.45 -24.43 -8.81
C LEU A 163 -0.15 -23.87 -9.43
N THR A 164 0.29 -22.72 -8.93
CA THR A 164 1.53 -22.03 -9.33
C THR A 164 2.78 -22.81 -8.89
N GLU A 165 3.95 -22.43 -9.39
CA GLU A 165 5.23 -23.02 -8.98
C GLU A 165 5.49 -22.84 -7.48
N THR A 166 5.01 -21.74 -6.90
CA THR A 166 5.05 -21.54 -5.44
C THR A 166 4.07 -22.48 -4.73
N ALA A 167 2.84 -22.63 -5.24
CA ALA A 167 1.85 -23.54 -4.67
C ALA A 167 2.29 -25.02 -4.74
N GLN A 168 3.03 -25.40 -5.78
CA GLN A 168 3.59 -26.76 -5.91
C GLN A 168 4.63 -27.09 -4.83
N ALA A 169 5.25 -26.09 -4.22
CA ALA A 169 6.19 -26.27 -3.12
C ALA A 169 5.52 -26.24 -1.73
N ALA A 170 4.23 -25.91 -1.65
CA ALA A 170 3.53 -25.69 -0.39
C ALA A 170 3.21 -26.98 0.36
N ASP A 171 3.21 -26.92 1.69
CA ASP A 171 2.68 -27.97 2.55
C ASP A 171 1.15 -27.98 2.53
N VAL A 172 0.54 -26.79 2.43
CA VAL A 172 -0.91 -26.61 2.34
C VAL A 172 -1.24 -25.62 1.23
N VAL A 173 -2.16 -26.00 0.34
CA VAL A 173 -2.74 -25.09 -0.66
C VAL A 173 -4.18 -24.78 -0.27
N LEU A 174 -4.51 -23.50 -0.15
CA LEU A 174 -5.85 -22.99 0.12
C LEU A 174 -6.43 -22.41 -1.19
N PRO A 175 -7.46 -23.03 -1.80
CA PRO A 175 -7.99 -22.59 -3.09
C PRO A 175 -8.73 -21.24 -2.94
N ALA A 176 -8.22 -20.21 -3.60
CA ALA A 176 -8.79 -18.86 -3.56
C ALA A 176 -9.68 -18.59 -4.78
N ALA A 177 -10.81 -17.91 -4.55
CA ALA A 177 -11.72 -17.47 -5.60
C ALA A 177 -11.05 -16.41 -6.51
N GLY A 178 -11.30 -16.50 -7.81
CA GLY A 178 -10.85 -15.55 -8.82
C GLY A 178 -11.54 -14.19 -8.73
N TRP A 179 -11.14 -13.26 -9.62
CA TRP A 179 -11.67 -11.89 -9.64
C TRP A 179 -13.21 -11.82 -9.76
N GLY A 180 -13.79 -12.49 -10.76
CA GLY A 180 -15.25 -12.49 -10.99
C GLY A 180 -16.06 -13.36 -10.03
N GLU A 181 -15.39 -14.05 -9.10
CA GLU A 181 -15.97 -15.04 -8.19
C GLU A 181 -16.14 -14.52 -6.76
N LYS A 182 -15.74 -13.27 -6.50
CA LYS A 182 -15.83 -12.61 -5.20
C LYS A 182 -16.11 -11.12 -5.34
N THR A 183 -16.68 -10.54 -4.30
CA THR A 183 -16.91 -9.10 -4.21
C THR A 183 -15.75 -8.42 -3.47
N GLY A 184 -15.34 -7.24 -3.94
CA GLY A 184 -14.31 -6.43 -3.28
C GLY A 184 -14.07 -5.10 -3.99
N THR A 185 -13.22 -4.26 -3.42
CA THR A 185 -12.88 -2.95 -3.99
C THR A 185 -11.47 -2.92 -4.57
N PHE A 186 -11.30 -2.13 -5.63
CA PHE A 186 -10.04 -1.93 -6.34
C PHE A 186 -9.75 -0.45 -6.44
N THR A 187 -8.53 -0.05 -6.08
CA THR A 187 -8.07 1.33 -6.22
C THR A 187 -7.04 1.38 -7.32
N ASN A 188 -7.34 2.15 -8.36
CA ASN A 188 -6.50 2.23 -9.53
C ASN A 188 -5.36 3.26 -9.35
N VAL A 189 -4.58 3.43 -10.42
CA VAL A 189 -3.40 4.32 -10.47
C VAL A 189 -3.67 5.78 -10.10
N ASN A 190 -4.87 6.31 -10.33
CA ASN A 190 -5.21 7.70 -10.02
C ASN A 190 -6.03 7.83 -8.74
N ARG A 191 -5.98 6.80 -7.88
CA ARG A 191 -6.65 6.74 -6.56
C ARG A 191 -8.16 6.59 -6.63
N THR A 192 -8.69 6.23 -7.80
CA THR A 192 -10.12 5.98 -7.98
C THR A 192 -10.45 4.57 -7.51
N VAL A 193 -11.34 4.52 -6.53
CA VAL A 193 -11.91 3.31 -5.94
C VAL A 193 -13.06 2.82 -6.81
N HIS A 194 -13.08 1.54 -7.11
CA HIS A 194 -14.13 0.84 -7.85
C HIS A 194 -14.63 -0.33 -7.02
N LEU A 195 -15.93 -0.64 -7.13
CA LEU A 195 -16.49 -1.88 -6.62
C LEU A 195 -16.46 -2.93 -7.74
N SER A 196 -16.02 -4.14 -7.40
CA SER A 196 -16.15 -5.33 -8.23
C SER A 196 -17.15 -6.25 -7.54
N ASP A 197 -18.35 -6.37 -8.09
CA ASP A 197 -19.35 -7.32 -7.60
C ASP A 197 -19.06 -8.73 -8.12
N LYS A 198 -19.35 -9.74 -7.30
CA LYS A 198 -19.32 -11.16 -7.71
C LYS A 198 -20.25 -11.38 -8.91
N ALA A 199 -19.70 -11.96 -9.98
CA ALA A 199 -20.43 -12.25 -11.22
C ALA A 199 -20.84 -13.72 -11.34
N VAL A 200 -20.04 -14.64 -10.78
CA VAL A 200 -20.27 -16.08 -10.81
C VAL A 200 -19.88 -16.71 -9.46
N GLU A 201 -20.35 -17.92 -9.18
CA GLU A 201 -19.92 -18.65 -7.98
C GLU A 201 -18.48 -19.19 -8.16
N PRO A 202 -17.66 -19.21 -7.09
CA PRO A 202 -16.34 -19.81 -7.14
C PRO A 202 -16.44 -21.31 -7.42
N PRO A 203 -15.48 -21.90 -8.18
CA PRO A 203 -15.50 -23.31 -8.52
C PRO A 203 -15.10 -24.20 -7.34
N GLY A 204 -15.73 -25.37 -7.24
CA GLY A 204 -15.36 -26.40 -6.28
C GLY A 204 -15.44 -25.92 -4.82
N GLU A 205 -14.32 -25.97 -4.12
CA GLU A 205 -14.19 -25.54 -2.72
C GLU A 205 -13.49 -24.18 -2.57
N ALA A 206 -13.30 -23.45 -3.69
CA ALA A 206 -12.65 -22.15 -3.64
C ALA A 206 -13.48 -21.14 -2.84
N ARG A 207 -12.79 -20.35 -2.01
CA ARG A 207 -13.39 -19.32 -1.15
C ARG A 207 -12.72 -17.98 -1.41
N SER A 208 -13.40 -16.86 -1.11
CA SER A 208 -12.72 -15.57 -1.19
C SER A 208 -11.55 -15.51 -0.20
N ASP A 209 -10.51 -14.73 -0.52
CA ASP A 209 -9.36 -14.56 0.40
C ASP A 209 -9.82 -14.06 1.78
N LEU A 210 -10.83 -13.19 1.82
CA LEU A 210 -11.43 -12.68 3.05
C LEU A 210 -12.04 -13.81 3.87
N ASP A 211 -12.86 -14.68 3.26
CA ASP A 211 -13.50 -15.79 3.98
C ASP A 211 -12.46 -16.75 4.58
N ILE A 212 -11.33 -16.95 3.89
CA ILE A 212 -10.22 -17.77 4.37
C ILE A 212 -9.58 -17.12 5.60
N PHE A 213 -9.31 -15.81 5.55
CA PHE A 213 -8.75 -15.08 6.70
C PHE A 213 -9.70 -15.01 7.90
N LEU A 214 -11.00 -14.84 7.66
CA LEU A 214 -12.02 -14.84 8.72
C LEU A 214 -12.10 -16.21 9.41
N ASP A 215 -12.13 -17.30 8.64
CA ASP A 215 -12.13 -18.66 9.19
C ASP A 215 -10.83 -18.96 9.97
N TYR A 216 -9.68 -18.53 9.45
CA TYR A 216 -8.42 -18.64 10.17
C TYR A 216 -8.44 -17.88 11.50
N SER A 217 -8.86 -16.61 11.49
CA SER A 217 -8.97 -15.79 12.70
C SER A 217 -9.88 -16.43 13.77
N ASN A 218 -11.03 -16.97 13.34
CA ASN A 218 -11.96 -17.65 14.22
C ASN A 218 -11.35 -18.93 14.84
N ARG A 219 -10.67 -19.75 14.02
CA ARG A 219 -10.02 -20.98 14.50
C ARG A 219 -8.85 -20.72 15.46
N MET A 220 -8.13 -19.62 15.24
CA MET A 220 -7.06 -19.19 16.14
C MET A 220 -7.58 -18.57 17.44
N GLY A 221 -8.86 -18.21 17.48
CA GLY A 221 -9.48 -17.60 18.67
C GLY A 221 -8.90 -16.21 18.97
N PHE A 222 -8.57 -15.41 17.95
CA PHE A 222 -8.09 -14.05 18.16
C PHE A 222 -9.21 -13.18 18.74
N THR A 223 -8.91 -12.46 19.81
CA THR A 223 -9.86 -11.61 20.52
C THR A 223 -9.35 -10.19 20.70
N THR A 224 -10.28 -9.27 20.88
CA THR A 224 -10.04 -7.91 21.38
C THR A 224 -9.73 -7.92 22.90
N LEU A 225 -9.43 -6.74 23.46
CA LEU A 225 -9.20 -6.55 24.90
C LEU A 225 -10.43 -6.88 25.78
N ASP A 226 -11.64 -6.74 25.25
CA ASP A 226 -12.88 -7.08 25.97
C ASP A 226 -13.30 -8.55 25.83
N GLY A 227 -12.51 -9.35 25.11
CA GLY A 227 -12.73 -10.78 24.93
C GLY A 227 -13.72 -11.14 23.83
N SER A 228 -14.20 -10.17 23.05
CA SER A 228 -14.95 -10.44 21.82
C SER A 228 -14.03 -10.89 20.68
N PRO A 229 -14.54 -11.62 19.66
CA PRO A 229 -13.73 -12.00 18.49
C PRO A 229 -13.13 -10.77 17.79
N LEU A 230 -11.86 -10.85 17.39
CA LEU A 230 -11.13 -9.74 16.76
C LEU A 230 -11.79 -9.28 15.45
N LEU A 231 -12.25 -10.24 14.65
CA LEU A 231 -12.95 -9.99 13.39
C LEU A 231 -14.37 -10.53 13.50
N THR A 232 -15.36 -9.67 13.22
CA THR A 232 -16.80 -9.96 13.30
C THR A 232 -17.51 -9.70 11.97
N TRP A 233 -16.76 -9.62 10.88
CA TRP A 233 -17.26 -9.31 9.55
C TRP A 233 -17.97 -10.53 8.93
N ASP A 234 -19.18 -10.33 8.41
CA ASP A 234 -19.95 -11.36 7.71
C ASP A 234 -19.66 -11.37 6.20
N GLY A 235 -18.96 -10.35 5.69
CA GLY A 235 -18.60 -10.26 4.28
C GLY A 235 -17.74 -9.04 3.91
N PRO A 236 -17.52 -8.83 2.61
CA PRO A 236 -16.60 -7.79 2.12
C PRO A 236 -17.09 -6.35 2.35
N GLU A 237 -18.40 -6.14 2.52
CA GLU A 237 -18.94 -4.82 2.84
C GLU A 237 -18.62 -4.42 4.29
N ASP A 238 -18.71 -5.33 5.25
CA ASP A 238 -18.31 -5.06 6.64
C ASP A 238 -16.81 -4.74 6.75
N ALA A 239 -15.97 -5.50 6.04
CA ALA A 239 -14.54 -5.22 5.95
C ALA A 239 -14.27 -3.83 5.31
N PHE A 240 -15.09 -3.44 4.32
CA PHE A 240 -15.01 -2.11 3.71
C PHE A 240 -15.44 -1.01 4.69
N GLU A 241 -16.49 -1.23 5.48
CA GLU A 241 -16.91 -0.28 6.52
C GLU A 241 -15.85 -0.13 7.63
N ALA A 242 -15.22 -1.23 8.05
CA ALA A 242 -14.07 -1.16 8.96
C ALA A 242 -12.87 -0.42 8.32
N TRP A 243 -12.64 -0.60 7.02
CA TRP A 243 -11.63 0.17 6.29
C TRP A 243 -11.95 1.67 6.23
N LYS A 244 -13.22 2.04 6.03
CA LYS A 244 -13.64 3.46 6.06
C LYS A 244 -13.28 4.11 7.39
N GLU A 245 -13.58 3.45 8.51
CA GLU A 245 -13.19 3.90 9.84
C GLU A 245 -11.66 4.02 9.98
N CYS A 246 -10.92 2.99 9.55
CA CYS A 246 -9.46 2.98 9.57
C CYS A 246 -8.83 4.11 8.74
N SER A 247 -9.44 4.47 7.62
CA SER A 247 -8.96 5.50 6.71
C SER A 247 -9.37 6.92 7.09
N GLY A 248 -10.32 7.08 8.02
CA GLY A 248 -10.90 8.37 8.38
C GLY A 248 -9.84 9.38 8.82
N GLY A 249 -9.86 10.58 8.22
CA GLY A 249 -8.88 11.63 8.52
C GLY A 249 -7.46 11.34 8.01
N ARG A 250 -7.20 10.23 7.31
CA ARG A 250 -5.91 9.91 6.68
C ARG A 250 -5.86 10.41 5.23
N PRO A 251 -4.69 10.43 4.56
CA PRO A 251 -4.62 10.90 3.17
C PRO A 251 -5.57 10.14 2.21
N CYS A 252 -5.76 8.83 2.43
CA CYS A 252 -6.71 7.98 1.70
C CYS A 252 -8.07 7.84 2.39
N ASP A 253 -8.65 8.93 2.85
CA ASP A 253 -9.95 8.92 3.53
C ASP A 253 -11.09 8.40 2.64
N TYR A 254 -11.78 7.34 3.09
CA TYR A 254 -12.92 6.71 2.42
C TYR A 254 -14.25 6.96 3.12
N THR A 255 -14.30 7.76 4.19
CA THR A 255 -15.49 7.91 5.06
C THR A 255 -16.77 8.27 4.29
N GLY A 256 -16.66 9.04 3.21
CA GLY A 256 -17.78 9.40 2.34
C GLY A 256 -18.12 8.38 1.24
N ILE A 257 -17.36 7.29 1.07
CA ILE A 257 -17.58 6.27 0.04
C ILE A 257 -18.52 5.18 0.57
N SER A 258 -19.45 4.72 -0.26
CA SER A 258 -20.29 3.55 0.03
C SER A 258 -20.40 2.65 -1.20
N TYR A 259 -20.78 1.39 -1.01
CA TYR A 259 -21.01 0.45 -2.12
C TYR A 259 -22.09 0.95 -3.08
N GLU A 260 -23.19 1.52 -2.56
CA GLU A 260 -24.25 2.13 -3.37
C GLU A 260 -23.69 3.19 -4.32
N ARG A 261 -22.84 4.09 -3.80
CA ARG A 261 -22.22 5.13 -4.61
C ARG A 261 -21.24 4.58 -5.64
N LEU A 262 -20.48 3.54 -5.29
CA LEU A 262 -19.56 2.88 -6.21
C LEU A 262 -20.28 2.15 -7.34
N ARG A 263 -21.45 1.53 -7.08
CA ARG A 263 -22.30 0.92 -8.12
C ARG A 263 -22.89 1.94 -9.08
N GLY A 264 -23.16 3.16 -8.61
CA GLY A 264 -23.83 4.20 -9.38
C GLY A 264 -22.97 4.95 -10.40
N GLY A 265 -21.65 4.72 -10.47
CA GLY A 265 -20.75 5.54 -11.29
C GLY A 265 -19.44 4.88 -11.70
N SER A 266 -18.52 5.68 -12.24
CA SER A 266 -17.20 5.23 -12.73
C SER A 266 -16.11 5.18 -11.64
N GLY A 267 -16.51 4.86 -10.40
CA GLY A 267 -15.65 4.93 -9.22
C GLY A 267 -15.47 6.33 -8.63
N ILE A 268 -14.80 6.40 -7.47
CA ILE A 268 -14.62 7.63 -6.67
C ILE A 268 -13.15 7.78 -6.28
N ALA A 269 -12.53 8.93 -6.59
CA ALA A 269 -11.16 9.20 -6.16
C ALA A 269 -11.13 9.65 -4.69
N TRP A 270 -10.39 8.94 -3.83
CA TRP A 270 -10.13 9.42 -2.48
C TRP A 270 -9.25 10.69 -2.51
N PRO A 271 -9.12 11.49 -1.43
CA PRO A 271 -9.99 11.47 -0.25
C PRO A 271 -11.44 11.78 -0.65
N CYS A 272 -12.38 11.06 -0.04
CA CYS A 272 -13.81 11.31 -0.15
C CYS A 272 -14.38 11.31 1.27
N ASN A 273 -14.70 12.50 1.77
CA ASN A 273 -15.11 12.78 3.15
C ASN A 273 -16.05 14.01 3.17
N GLU A 274 -16.36 14.56 4.35
CA GLU A 274 -17.27 15.72 4.47
C GLU A 274 -16.80 16.95 3.67
N GLU A 275 -15.49 17.21 3.63
CA GLU A 275 -14.91 18.32 2.87
C GLU A 275 -14.87 18.05 1.36
N ASN A 276 -14.78 16.77 0.97
CA ASN A 276 -14.69 16.32 -0.42
C ASN A 276 -15.78 15.27 -0.70
N PRO A 277 -17.08 15.63 -0.66
CA PRO A 277 -18.17 14.65 -0.66
C PRO A 277 -18.27 13.85 -1.96
N HIS A 278 -17.68 14.33 -3.06
CA HIS A 278 -17.63 13.64 -4.35
C HIS A 278 -16.25 13.03 -4.67
N GLY A 279 -15.36 12.98 -3.68
CA GLY A 279 -13.97 12.63 -3.88
C GLY A 279 -13.14 13.79 -4.43
N ARG A 280 -11.82 13.62 -4.41
CA ARG A 280 -10.86 14.64 -4.88
C ARG A 280 -9.96 14.07 -5.98
N MET A 281 -10.33 14.37 -7.23
CA MET A 281 -9.59 13.92 -8.42
C MET A 281 -8.14 14.42 -8.46
N ARG A 282 -7.88 15.62 -7.94
CA ARG A 282 -6.56 16.26 -7.99
C ARG A 282 -6.14 16.73 -6.62
N LEU A 283 -4.98 16.26 -6.19
CA LEU A 283 -4.36 16.70 -4.95
C LEU A 283 -3.61 18.02 -5.14
N TYR A 284 -3.46 18.77 -4.04
CA TYR A 284 -2.56 19.92 -3.92
C TYR A 284 -2.94 21.13 -4.77
N GLU A 285 -4.22 21.27 -5.12
CA GLU A 285 -4.74 22.47 -5.83
C GLU A 285 -4.60 23.75 -4.99
N ASP A 286 -4.53 23.57 -3.67
CA ASP A 286 -4.28 24.58 -2.63
C ASP A 286 -2.79 24.85 -2.37
N GLY A 287 -1.89 24.07 -2.96
CA GLY A 287 -0.45 24.14 -2.70
C GLY A 287 -0.03 23.62 -1.31
N VAL A 288 -0.93 22.94 -0.59
CA VAL A 288 -0.64 22.33 0.72
C VAL A 288 -0.27 20.87 0.50
N PHE A 289 0.91 20.47 0.99
CA PHE A 289 1.42 19.11 0.85
C PHE A 289 1.46 18.40 2.20
N PRO A 290 1.05 17.11 2.26
CA PRO A 290 1.05 16.32 3.49
C PRO A 290 2.48 15.86 3.83
N THR A 291 3.28 16.78 4.38
CA THR A 291 4.68 16.54 4.77
C THR A 291 4.87 16.44 6.28
N GLU A 292 3.77 16.53 7.02
CA GLU A 292 3.74 16.54 8.48
C GLU A 292 3.81 15.10 9.02
N PRO A 293 4.82 14.70 9.82
CA PRO A 293 5.00 13.31 10.25
C PRO A 293 3.90 12.74 11.16
N ASP A 294 3.11 13.63 11.74
CA ASP A 294 1.86 13.37 12.47
C ASP A 294 0.67 13.12 11.54
N TYR A 295 0.86 13.25 10.22
CA TYR A 295 -0.16 13.00 9.20
C TYR A 295 0.29 11.99 8.14
N CYS A 296 1.58 11.90 7.81
CA CYS A 296 2.07 11.00 6.75
C CYS A 296 2.88 9.81 7.28
N GLU A 297 3.14 8.84 6.40
CA GLU A 297 3.75 7.53 6.70
C GLU A 297 5.23 7.59 7.07
N SER A 298 5.92 8.67 6.70
CA SER A 298 7.36 8.81 6.95
C SER A 298 7.76 10.21 7.31
N TYR A 299 8.99 10.37 7.81
CA TYR A 299 9.61 11.68 8.04
C TYR A 299 10.15 12.33 6.74
N GLY A 300 9.86 11.73 5.59
CA GLY A 300 10.34 12.17 4.28
C GLY A 300 11.77 11.71 3.96
N HIS A 301 12.31 12.25 2.87
CA HIS A 301 13.65 11.96 2.36
C HIS A 301 14.45 13.23 2.10
N ASP A 302 15.77 13.13 2.21
CA ASP A 302 16.70 14.15 1.73
C ASP A 302 16.54 14.31 0.22
N LEU A 303 16.28 15.53 -0.22
CA LEU A 303 15.89 15.82 -1.61
C LEU A 303 17.03 15.63 -2.62
N LEU A 304 18.28 15.51 -2.17
CA LEU A 304 19.45 15.30 -3.04
C LEU A 304 19.82 13.82 -3.10
N THR A 305 19.91 13.19 -1.94
CA THR A 305 20.45 11.83 -1.77
C THR A 305 19.37 10.75 -1.72
N GLY A 306 18.11 11.12 -1.50
CA GLY A 306 17.01 10.18 -1.26
C GLY A 306 17.09 9.45 0.09
N ALA A 307 18.07 9.78 0.95
CA ALA A 307 18.20 9.16 2.26
C ALA A 307 16.99 9.51 3.14
N ARG A 308 16.43 8.53 3.87
CA ARG A 308 15.29 8.76 4.76
C ARG A 308 15.69 9.70 5.91
N TRP A 309 14.81 10.62 6.28
CA TRP A 309 15.01 11.45 7.46
C TRP A 309 14.72 10.66 8.74
N GLU A 310 15.49 10.94 9.78
CA GLU A 310 15.20 10.47 11.14
C GLU A 310 14.32 11.48 11.89
N PRO A 311 13.53 11.05 12.91
CA PRO A 311 12.65 11.92 13.70
C PRO A 311 13.32 13.19 14.25
N ARG A 312 14.62 13.11 14.60
CA ARG A 312 15.37 14.25 15.15
C ARG A 312 15.83 15.26 14.09
N ARG A 313 16.01 14.83 12.84
CA ARG A 313 16.46 15.70 11.73
C ARG A 313 15.29 16.42 11.07
N SER A 314 14.12 15.79 10.97
CA SER A 314 12.91 16.39 10.36
C SER A 314 12.47 17.68 11.05
N ARG A 315 12.55 17.74 12.40
CA ARG A 315 12.20 18.95 13.18
C ARG A 315 13.09 20.16 12.90
N ARG A 316 14.33 19.97 12.43
CA ARG A 316 15.29 21.07 12.16
C ARG A 316 15.07 21.76 10.82
N TRP A 317 14.43 21.08 9.86
CA TRP A 317 14.24 21.57 8.49
C TRP A 317 12.85 22.13 8.21
N ARG A 318 11.96 22.17 9.21
CA ARG A 318 10.72 22.93 9.11
C ARG A 318 11.07 24.39 8.77
N PRO A 319 10.69 24.92 7.60
CA PRO A 319 10.68 26.37 7.42
C PRO A 319 9.82 26.91 8.56
N ALA A 320 10.31 27.89 9.32
CA ALA A 320 9.46 28.57 10.29
C ALA A 320 8.19 28.98 9.55
N ALA A 321 7.03 28.47 9.97
CA ALA A 321 5.76 29.00 9.51
C ALA A 321 5.80 30.49 9.83
N GLY A 322 6.01 31.32 8.81
CA GLY A 322 5.98 32.76 8.96
C GLY A 322 4.58 33.14 9.48
N PRO A 323 4.47 34.07 10.43
CA PRO A 323 3.16 34.52 10.87
C PRO A 323 2.41 35.10 9.67
N SER A 324 1.18 34.62 9.48
CA SER A 324 0.17 35.16 8.56
C SER A 324 -0.09 36.64 8.82
#